data_AF-A0A8J6FC12-F1
#
_entry.id   AF-A0A8J6FC12-F1
#
_cell.length_a   1.000
_cell.length_b   1.000
_cell.length_c   1.000
_cell.angle_alpha   90.00
_cell.angle_beta   90.00
_cell.angle_gamma   90.00
#
_symmetry.space_group_name_H-M   'P 1'
#
loop_
_entity.id
_entity.type
_entity.pdbx_description
1 polymer ?
#
loop_
_entity_poly.entity_id
_entity_poly.type
_entity_poly.pdbx_seq_one_letter_code
_entity_poly.pdbx_strand_id
1 'polypeptide(L)'
;FPFFLFCSAGFGNISPRTKGGKIFCIIYALLGIPLFGFLLAGVGDQLGTIFGKGIARVEDMFVKWNVSQTKIRIISTVIFILFGCILFVAIPAIIFQHIEQWHTLDAFYFVVITLTTIGFGDYVAGGSDVEYLDFYKPVVWFWILVGLAYFAAVLSMIGDWLRVLSKKTKEEVGEFRAHAAEWTANVTAEFKETRRRLSVEIYDKFQRATSVKRKLSAELGMSPSQEMTPCKRTLSVNHLTSEKEMLSSVMKCDSIYLNGLTPHCATEEIAVIENFK
;
A
#
# COMPACT_ATOMS: atom_id res chain seq x y z
N PHE A 1 30.91 13.28 12.90
CA PHE A 1 30.16 14.10 11.93
C PHE A 1 30.22 13.54 10.50
N PRO A 2 31.37 13.44 9.79
CA PRO A 2 31.41 12.97 8.40
C PRO A 2 30.94 11.51 8.21
N PHE A 3 31.32 10.62 9.12
CA PHE A 3 30.90 9.20 9.10
C PHE A 3 29.37 9.02 9.14
N PHE A 4 28.69 9.77 9.99
CA PHE A 4 27.22 9.71 10.11
C PHE A 4 26.51 10.36 8.92
N LEU A 5 27.18 11.26 8.19
CA LEU A 5 26.65 11.81 6.94
C LEU A 5 26.72 10.80 5.79
N PHE A 6 27.82 10.02 5.70
CA PHE A 6 27.92 8.91 4.73
C PHE A 6 26.84 7.86 4.96
N CYS A 7 26.58 7.55 6.23
CA CYS A 7 25.62 6.54 6.64
C CYS A 7 24.15 6.98 6.46
N SER A 8 23.90 8.22 6.00
CA SER A 8 22.58 8.88 6.00
C SER A 8 21.87 8.92 7.36
N ALA A 9 22.55 8.51 8.45
CA ALA A 9 21.99 8.48 9.79
C ALA A 9 21.76 9.90 10.34
N GLY A 10 22.60 10.87 9.96
CA GLY A 10 22.24 12.29 10.06
C GLY A 10 21.74 12.76 11.43
N PHE A 11 22.35 12.32 12.54
CA PHE A 11 21.93 12.61 13.92
C PHE A 11 21.61 14.08 14.26
N GLY A 12 22.03 15.06 13.45
CA GLY A 12 21.59 16.45 13.59
C GLY A 12 22.16 17.21 14.80
N ASN A 13 22.75 16.51 15.77
CA ASN A 13 23.37 17.08 16.97
C ASN A 13 24.51 18.05 16.65
N ILE A 14 25.24 17.81 15.56
CA ILE A 14 26.28 18.70 15.02
C ILE A 14 25.90 19.01 13.58
N SER A 15 25.85 20.29 13.21
CA SER A 15 25.52 20.72 11.84
C SER A 15 26.30 21.99 11.43
N PRO A 16 26.67 22.14 10.15
CA PRO A 16 27.44 23.28 9.70
C PRO A 16 26.59 24.56 9.74
N ARG A 17 27.00 25.54 10.55
CA ARG A 17 26.36 26.86 10.62
C ARG A 17 26.86 27.82 9.55
N THR A 18 28.11 27.66 9.08
CA THR A 18 28.76 28.56 8.11
C THR A 18 28.26 28.31 6.68
N LYS A 19 28.19 29.38 5.86
CA LYS A 19 27.78 29.28 4.45
C LYS A 19 28.68 28.30 3.66
N GLY A 20 29.99 28.42 3.83
CA GLY A 20 30.96 27.51 3.20
C GLY A 20 30.82 26.06 3.69
N GLY A 21 30.61 25.84 5.00
CA GLY A 21 30.41 24.50 5.56
C GLY A 21 29.16 23.82 5.02
N LYS A 22 28.08 24.56 4.78
CA LYS A 22 26.85 24.05 4.14
C LYS A 22 27.10 23.62 2.70
N ILE A 23 27.78 24.44 1.90
CA ILE A 23 28.11 24.12 0.50
C ILE A 23 28.98 22.86 0.44
N PHE A 24 30.01 22.79 1.28
CA PHE A 24 30.86 21.60 1.39
C PHE A 24 30.06 20.35 1.77
N CYS A 25 29.15 20.47 2.74
CA CYS A 25 28.29 19.37 3.19
C CYS A 25 27.39 18.81 2.07
N ILE A 26 26.86 19.69 1.19
CA ILE A 26 26.04 19.27 0.05
C ILE A 26 26.88 18.42 -0.92
N ILE A 27 28.05 18.92 -1.33
CA ILE A 27 28.95 18.20 -2.25
C ILE A 27 29.40 16.87 -1.64
N TYR A 28 29.74 16.89 -0.35
CA TYR A 28 30.18 15.71 0.38
C TYR A 28 29.10 14.64 0.47
N ALA A 29 27.84 15.01 0.74
CA ALA A 29 26.73 14.07 0.78
C ALA A 29 26.43 13.46 -0.60
N LEU A 30 26.45 14.28 -1.66
CA LEU A 30 26.18 13.82 -3.03
C LEU A 30 27.16 12.75 -3.51
N LEU A 31 28.45 12.88 -3.19
CA LEU A 31 29.46 11.88 -3.55
C LEU A 31 29.53 10.74 -2.53
N GLY A 32 29.28 11.06 -1.26
CA GLY A 32 29.46 10.12 -0.16
C GLY A 32 28.39 9.05 -0.07
N ILE A 33 27.11 9.41 -0.24
CA ILE A 33 26.00 8.45 -0.13
C ILE A 33 26.13 7.33 -1.20
N PRO A 34 26.39 7.61 -2.49
CA PRO A 34 26.62 6.56 -3.48
C PRO A 34 27.83 5.68 -3.16
N LEU A 35 28.97 6.28 -2.79
CA LEU A 35 30.19 5.55 -2.45
C LEU A 35 29.97 4.62 -1.25
N PHE A 36 29.26 5.11 -0.23
CA PHE A 36 28.88 4.32 0.93
C PHE A 36 27.89 3.20 0.56
N GLY A 37 26.96 3.44 -0.37
CA GLY A 37 26.09 2.41 -0.93
C GLY A 37 26.87 1.27 -1.60
N PHE A 38 27.90 1.59 -2.40
CA PHE A 38 28.80 0.57 -2.97
C PHE A 38 29.56 -0.21 -1.89
N LEU A 39 30.05 0.49 -0.86
CA LEU A 39 30.72 -0.16 0.26
C LEU A 39 29.78 -1.10 1.00
N LEU A 40 28.56 -0.67 1.30
CA LEU A 40 27.53 -1.50 1.94
C LEU A 40 27.15 -2.70 1.10
N ALA A 41 27.04 -2.55 -0.22
CA ALA A 41 26.79 -3.67 -1.11
C ALA A 41 27.92 -4.71 -1.01
N GLY A 42 29.18 -4.27 -1.10
CA GLY A 42 30.34 -5.17 -0.96
C GLY A 42 30.42 -5.86 0.41
N VAL A 43 30.15 -5.13 1.50
CA VAL A 43 30.11 -5.72 2.85
C VAL A 43 28.94 -6.67 3.00
N GLY A 44 27.77 -6.31 2.45
CA GLY A 44 26.57 -7.13 2.43
C GLY A 44 26.80 -8.46 1.70
N ASP A 45 27.52 -8.45 0.57
CA ASP A 45 27.90 -9.67 -0.15
C ASP A 45 28.83 -10.54 0.67
N GLN A 46 29.86 -9.96 1.30
CA GLN A 46 30.76 -10.71 2.17
C GLN A 46 30.02 -11.34 3.35
N LEU A 47 29.18 -10.58 4.04
CA LEU A 47 28.32 -11.09 5.10
C LEU A 47 27.41 -12.20 4.58
N GLY A 48 26.75 -11.98 3.45
CA GLY A 48 25.88 -12.96 2.80
C GLY A 48 26.59 -14.27 2.50
N THR A 49 27.84 -14.25 2.04
CA THR A 49 28.62 -15.49 1.82
C THR A 49 29.00 -16.20 3.12
N ILE A 50 29.36 -15.46 4.17
CA ILE A 50 29.69 -16.02 5.48
C ILE A 50 28.45 -16.68 6.09
N PHE A 51 27.33 -15.97 6.07
CA PHE A 51 26.05 -16.47 6.55
C PHE A 51 25.51 -17.60 5.68
N GLY A 52 25.68 -17.53 4.35
CA GLY A 52 25.32 -18.61 3.42
C GLY A 52 26.07 -19.90 3.71
N LYS A 53 27.37 -19.84 4.02
CA LYS A 53 28.14 -21.01 4.48
C LYS A 53 27.63 -21.54 5.82
N GLY A 54 27.24 -20.64 6.74
CA GLY A 54 26.62 -21.00 8.02
C GLY A 54 25.27 -21.70 7.84
N ILE A 55 24.41 -21.15 6.99
CA ILE A 55 23.10 -21.70 6.64
C ILE A 55 23.28 -23.05 5.98
N ALA A 56 24.17 -23.20 5.00
CA ALA A 56 24.43 -24.49 4.35
C ALA A 56 24.79 -25.60 5.35
N ARG A 57 25.59 -25.29 6.38
CA ARG A 57 25.87 -26.25 7.47
C ARG A 57 24.64 -26.60 8.29
N VAL A 58 23.79 -25.62 8.59
CA VAL A 58 22.53 -25.86 9.31
C VAL A 58 21.57 -26.68 8.44
N GLU A 59 21.51 -26.41 7.15
CA GLU A 59 20.71 -27.17 6.19
C GLU A 59 21.20 -28.63 6.11
N ASP A 60 22.51 -28.88 6.02
CA ASP A 60 23.07 -30.24 6.07
C ASP A 60 22.72 -31.00 7.37
N MET A 61 22.65 -30.30 8.50
CA MET A 61 22.21 -30.89 9.77
C MET A 61 20.72 -31.22 9.76
N PHE A 62 19.87 -30.37 9.17
CA PHE A 62 18.41 -30.55 9.13
C PHE A 62 17.94 -31.53 8.05
N VAL A 63 18.65 -31.64 6.93
CA VAL A 63 18.36 -32.62 5.87
C VAL A 63 18.47 -34.05 6.40
N LYS A 64 19.44 -34.32 7.31
CA LYS A 64 19.52 -35.60 8.04
C LYS A 64 18.27 -35.91 8.86
N TRP A 65 17.45 -34.90 9.16
CA TRP A 65 16.26 -35.01 9.99
C TRP A 65 14.95 -35.14 9.18
N ASN A 66 15.04 -35.39 7.87
CA ASN A 66 13.93 -35.67 6.94
C ASN A 66 12.84 -34.57 6.90
N VAL A 67 13.24 -33.31 6.99
CA VAL A 67 12.34 -32.15 6.94
C VAL A 67 12.16 -31.63 5.50
N SER A 68 10.96 -31.14 5.16
CA SER A 68 10.68 -30.56 3.83
C SER A 68 11.53 -29.32 3.52
N GLN A 69 12.00 -29.20 2.27
CA GLN A 69 12.88 -28.13 1.77
C GLN A 69 12.34 -26.71 2.00
N THR A 70 11.02 -26.49 1.88
CA THR A 70 10.41 -25.17 2.13
C THR A 70 10.48 -24.79 3.61
N LYS A 71 10.30 -25.76 4.51
CA LYS A 71 10.41 -25.53 5.95
C LYS A 71 11.83 -25.19 6.34
N ILE A 72 12.82 -25.87 5.74
CA ILE A 72 14.24 -25.62 5.98
C ILE A 72 14.60 -24.17 5.62
N ARG A 73 14.17 -23.66 4.45
CA ARG A 73 14.42 -22.26 4.04
C ARG A 73 13.82 -21.22 5.00
N ILE A 74 12.61 -21.48 5.50
CA ILE A 74 11.96 -20.59 6.47
C ILE A 74 12.71 -20.63 7.81
N ILE A 75 13.06 -21.82 8.29
CA ILE A 75 13.78 -22.01 9.55
C ILE A 75 15.17 -21.35 9.48
N SER A 76 15.92 -21.55 8.39
CA SER A 76 17.23 -20.94 8.21
C SER A 76 17.15 -19.41 8.18
N THR A 77 16.11 -18.88 7.53
CA THR A 77 15.83 -17.43 7.51
C THR A 77 15.51 -16.89 8.91
N VAL A 78 14.64 -17.56 9.67
CA VAL A 78 14.29 -17.14 11.03
C VAL A 78 15.51 -17.20 11.96
N ILE A 79 16.30 -18.27 11.87
CA ILE A 79 17.55 -18.40 12.64
C ILE A 79 18.53 -17.28 12.29
N PHE A 80 18.66 -16.93 11.00
CA PHE A 80 19.50 -15.83 10.54
C PHE A 80 19.06 -14.48 11.16
N ILE A 81 17.75 -14.19 11.15
CA ILE A 81 17.20 -12.97 11.77
C ILE A 81 17.50 -12.94 13.27
N LEU A 82 17.20 -14.04 13.97
CA LEU A 82 17.39 -14.13 15.43
C LEU A 82 18.87 -13.98 15.82
N PHE A 83 19.76 -14.66 15.10
CA PHE A 83 21.19 -14.59 15.34
C PHE A 83 21.72 -13.16 15.14
N GLY A 84 21.31 -12.50 14.05
CA GLY A 84 21.73 -11.11 13.82
C GLY A 84 21.08 -10.12 14.79
N CYS A 85 19.85 -10.36 15.27
CA CYS A 85 19.29 -9.57 16.38
C CYS A 85 20.12 -9.70 17.65
N ILE A 86 20.60 -10.88 17.99
CA ILE A 86 21.48 -11.05 19.15
C ILE A 86 22.81 -10.31 18.93
N LEU A 87 23.43 -10.51 17.77
CA LEU A 87 24.78 -10.01 17.47
C LEU A 87 24.83 -8.49 17.25
N PHE A 88 23.87 -7.93 16.51
CA PHE A 88 23.88 -6.52 16.10
C PHE A 88 22.95 -5.63 16.93
N VAL A 89 22.02 -6.21 17.70
CA VAL A 89 21.09 -5.45 18.56
C VAL A 89 21.36 -5.69 20.04
N ALA A 90 21.21 -6.93 20.53
CA ALA A 90 21.28 -7.21 21.96
C ALA A 90 22.68 -6.99 22.55
N ILE A 91 23.73 -7.55 21.94
CA ILE A 91 25.10 -7.40 22.43
C ILE A 91 25.53 -5.92 22.45
N PRO A 92 25.38 -5.14 21.35
CA PRO A 92 25.72 -3.72 21.35
C PRO A 92 24.89 -2.91 22.33
N ALA A 93 23.59 -3.19 22.50
CA ALA A 93 22.75 -2.50 23.48
C ALA A 93 23.28 -2.69 24.92
N ILE A 94 23.70 -3.91 25.29
CA ILE A 94 24.30 -4.18 26.61
C ILE A 94 25.63 -3.44 26.77
N ILE A 95 26.44 -3.38 25.71
CA ILE A 95 27.71 -2.65 25.70
C ILE A 95 27.47 -1.14 25.90
N PHE A 96 26.53 -0.55 25.15
CA PHE A 96 26.17 0.87 25.27
C PHE A 96 25.56 1.19 26.63
N GLN A 97 24.74 0.29 27.18
CA GLN A 97 24.22 0.44 28.54
C GLN A 97 25.35 0.61 29.58
N HIS A 98 26.43 -0.18 29.46
CA HIS A 98 27.54 -0.11 30.41
C HIS A 98 28.49 1.07 30.14
N ILE A 99 28.79 1.37 28.88
CA ILE A 99 29.77 2.41 28.54
C ILE A 99 29.16 3.81 28.64
N GLU A 100 27.95 4.00 28.11
CA GLU A 100 27.28 5.30 28.09
C GLU A 100 26.37 5.51 29.31
N GLN A 101 26.25 4.51 30.20
CA GLN A 101 25.40 4.53 31.39
C GLN A 101 23.92 4.82 31.08
N TRP A 102 23.46 4.44 29.89
CA TRP A 102 22.06 4.60 29.48
C TRP A 102 21.18 3.53 30.13
N HIS A 103 19.87 3.80 30.21
CA HIS A 103 18.92 2.76 30.59
C HIS A 103 18.84 1.70 29.48
N THR A 104 18.49 0.46 29.82
CA THR A 104 18.40 -0.65 28.85
C THR A 104 17.52 -0.28 27.65
N LEU A 105 16.35 0.34 27.90
CA LEU A 105 15.44 0.76 26.84
C LEU A 105 16.08 1.79 25.90
N ASP A 106 16.79 2.78 26.43
CA ASP A 106 17.44 3.84 25.65
C ASP A 106 18.58 3.28 24.79
N ALA A 107 19.32 2.29 25.32
CA ALA A 107 20.37 1.61 24.57
C ALA A 107 19.79 0.79 23.39
N PHE A 108 18.71 0.03 23.62
CA PHE A 108 18.00 -0.66 22.53
C PHE A 108 17.41 0.30 21.51
N TYR A 109 16.81 1.40 21.99
CA TYR A 109 16.29 2.47 21.15
C TYR A 109 17.38 3.06 20.25
N PHE A 110 18.53 3.44 20.82
CA PHE A 110 19.67 3.96 20.09
C PHE A 110 20.12 3.00 18.99
N VAL A 111 20.28 1.71 19.32
CA VAL A 111 20.72 0.70 18.35
C VAL A 111 19.73 0.58 17.19
N VAL A 112 18.43 0.46 17.48
CA VAL A 112 17.41 0.32 16.43
C VAL A 112 17.38 1.57 15.55
N ILE A 113 17.29 2.76 16.14
CA ILE A 113 17.21 4.05 15.41
C ILE A 113 18.46 4.30 14.56
N THR A 114 19.64 3.88 15.05
CA THR A 114 20.90 4.01 14.32
C THR A 114 20.96 3.04 13.13
N LEU A 115 20.64 1.75 13.33
CA LEU A 115 20.71 0.74 12.28
C LEU A 115 19.59 0.87 11.24
N THR A 116 18.43 1.42 11.62
CA THR A 116 17.37 1.78 10.67
C THR A 116 17.69 3.06 9.91
N THR A 117 18.80 3.74 10.20
CA THR A 117 19.19 5.05 9.65
C THR A 117 18.14 6.15 9.87
N ILE A 118 17.29 6.00 10.90
CA ILE A 118 16.35 7.07 11.30
C ILE A 118 17.16 8.19 11.97
N GLY A 119 18.04 7.81 12.89
CA GLY A 119 19.05 8.67 13.50
C GLY A 119 18.52 10.01 14.03
N PHE A 120 17.59 9.98 14.99
CA PHE A 120 17.09 11.21 15.63
C PHE A 120 18.20 12.03 16.31
N GLY A 121 19.19 11.35 16.89
CA GLY A 121 20.40 11.96 17.47
C GLY A 121 20.23 12.60 18.83
N ASP A 122 19.14 12.26 19.51
CA ASP A 122 18.93 12.40 20.95
C ASP A 122 19.91 11.54 21.76
N TYR A 123 20.21 10.33 21.28
CA TYR A 123 21.28 9.47 21.80
C TYR A 123 22.39 9.28 20.76
N VAL A 124 23.65 9.54 21.16
CA VAL A 124 24.83 9.39 20.28
C VAL A 124 25.99 8.81 21.06
N ALA A 125 26.43 7.61 20.66
CA ALA A 125 27.60 6.95 21.25
C ALA A 125 28.88 7.78 21.04
N GLY A 126 29.64 8.01 22.11
CA GLY A 126 30.87 8.78 22.10
C GLY A 126 30.67 10.31 22.01
N GLY A 127 29.44 10.77 22.31
CA GLY A 127 29.05 12.19 22.30
C GLY A 127 29.17 12.90 23.65
N SER A 128 29.17 12.15 24.76
CA SER A 128 29.29 12.65 26.14
C SER A 128 30.74 13.02 26.48
N ASP A 129 30.97 13.92 27.44
CA ASP A 129 32.33 14.29 27.93
C ASP A 129 33.01 13.22 28.81
N VAL A 130 32.55 11.96 28.72
CA VAL A 130 33.12 10.82 29.45
C VAL A 130 34.46 10.43 28.82
N GLU A 131 35.39 9.96 29.65
CA GLU A 131 36.67 9.44 29.17
C GLU A 131 36.47 8.05 28.55
N TYR A 132 36.53 7.97 27.22
CA TYR A 132 36.40 6.71 26.48
C TYR A 132 37.77 6.12 26.17
N LEU A 133 37.81 4.79 26.02
CA LEU A 133 38.94 4.13 25.39
C LEU A 133 39.07 4.57 23.92
N ASP A 134 40.30 4.78 23.45
CA ASP A 134 40.58 5.22 22.07
C ASP A 134 39.96 4.31 20.99
N PHE A 135 39.85 3.00 21.28
CA PHE A 135 39.27 2.02 20.36
C PHE A 135 37.74 2.02 20.31
N TYR A 136 37.05 2.68 21.24
CA TYR A 136 35.60 2.65 21.31
C TYR A 136 34.94 3.23 20.05
N LYS A 137 35.33 4.45 19.64
CA LYS A 137 34.73 5.13 18.48
C LYS A 137 34.94 4.37 17.16
N PRO A 138 36.16 3.87 16.84
CA PRO A 138 36.36 3.00 15.67
C PRO A 138 35.54 1.71 15.70
N VAL A 139 35.40 1.07 16.86
CA VAL A 139 34.57 -0.14 17.01
C VAL A 139 33.10 0.16 16.75
N VAL A 140 32.59 1.29 17.26
CA VAL A 140 31.21 1.74 16.98
C VAL A 140 31.00 1.99 15.49
N TRP A 141 31.95 2.65 14.81
CA TRP A 141 31.84 2.86 13.35
C TRP A 141 31.86 1.55 12.57
N PHE A 142 32.71 0.60 12.96
CA PHE A 142 32.72 -0.72 12.35
C PHE A 142 31.39 -1.46 12.58
N TRP A 143 30.86 -1.43 13.81
CA TRP A 143 29.56 -2.00 14.13
C TRP A 143 28.43 -1.38 13.30
N ILE A 144 28.39 -0.05 13.13
CA ILE A 144 27.38 0.62 12.30
C ILE A 144 27.49 0.14 10.85
N LEU A 145 28.70 0.07 10.29
CA LEU A 145 28.94 -0.34 8.92
C LEU A 145 28.45 -1.79 8.66
N VAL A 146 28.83 -2.73 9.53
CA VAL A 146 28.44 -4.15 9.40
C VAL A 146 26.96 -4.34 9.74
N GLY A 147 26.48 -3.68 10.80
CA GLY A 147 25.09 -3.74 11.24
C GLY A 147 24.13 -3.15 10.22
N LEU A 148 24.52 -2.09 9.51
CA LEU A 148 23.70 -1.50 8.45
C LEU A 148 23.63 -2.40 7.22
N ALA A 149 24.74 -3.06 6.86
CA ALA A 149 24.71 -4.06 5.79
C ALA A 149 23.78 -5.24 6.14
N TYR A 150 23.81 -5.71 7.40
CA TYR A 150 22.86 -6.71 7.89
C TYR A 150 21.41 -6.21 7.86
N PHE A 151 21.15 -4.99 8.35
CA PHE A 151 19.81 -4.41 8.37
C PHE A 151 19.25 -4.21 6.97
N ALA A 152 20.07 -3.77 6.01
CA ALA A 152 19.72 -3.68 4.60
C ALA A 152 19.31 -5.03 4.01
N ALA A 153 20.06 -6.11 4.33
CA ALA A 153 19.70 -7.46 3.91
C ALA A 153 18.34 -7.90 4.49
N VAL A 154 18.08 -7.62 5.77
CA VAL A 154 16.80 -7.90 6.42
C VAL A 154 15.65 -7.12 5.75
N LEU A 155 15.85 -5.82 5.46
CA LEU A 155 14.86 -5.01 4.75
C LEU A 155 14.57 -5.53 3.34
N SER A 156 15.59 -5.92 2.59
CA SER A 156 15.40 -6.52 1.25
C SER A 156 14.58 -7.80 1.32
N MET A 157 14.86 -8.66 2.30
CA MET A 157 14.13 -9.91 2.52
C MET A 157 12.67 -9.68 2.92
N ILE A 158 12.41 -8.71 3.80
CA ILE A 158 11.05 -8.27 4.14
C ILE A 158 10.35 -7.72 2.89
N GLY A 159 11.06 -6.93 2.07
CA GLY A 159 10.55 -6.42 0.80
C GLY A 159 10.13 -7.53 -0.16
N ASP A 160 10.93 -8.59 -0.30
CA ASP A 160 10.58 -9.74 -1.13
C ASP A 160 9.40 -10.53 -0.56
N TRP A 161 9.32 -10.69 0.76
CA TRP A 161 8.16 -11.30 1.41
C TRP A 161 6.88 -10.48 1.19
N LEU A 162 6.94 -9.16 1.32
CA LEU A 162 5.83 -8.25 1.03
C LEU A 162 5.41 -8.32 -0.44
N ARG A 163 6.35 -8.46 -1.38
CA ARG A 163 6.04 -8.67 -2.80
C ARG A 163 5.29 -9.98 -3.04
N VAL A 164 5.70 -11.06 -2.39
CA VAL A 164 5.01 -12.36 -2.48
C VAL A 164 3.61 -12.28 -1.87
N LEU A 165 3.48 -11.65 -0.70
CA LEU A 165 2.19 -11.42 -0.06
C LEU A 165 1.28 -10.58 -0.96
N SER A 166 1.79 -9.49 -1.54
CA SER A 166 1.07 -8.62 -2.46
C SER A 166 0.55 -9.37 -3.70
N LYS A 167 1.36 -10.29 -4.27
CA LYS A 167 0.93 -11.14 -5.39
C LYS A 167 -0.20 -12.07 -4.98
N LYS A 168 -0.06 -12.75 -3.84
CA LYS A 168 -1.09 -13.67 -3.33
C LYS A 168 -2.41 -12.94 -3.03
N THR A 169 -2.34 -11.78 -2.36
CA THR A 169 -3.53 -10.94 -2.13
C THR A 169 -4.17 -10.49 -3.44
N LYS A 170 -3.37 -10.18 -4.49
CA LYS A 170 -3.91 -9.79 -5.80
C LYS A 170 -4.59 -10.95 -6.53
N GLU A 171 -4.07 -12.17 -6.40
CA GLU A 171 -4.67 -13.38 -6.96
C GLU A 171 -6.01 -13.69 -6.28
N GLU A 172 -6.04 -13.71 -4.94
CA GLU A 172 -7.26 -13.93 -4.16
C GLU A 172 -8.33 -12.87 -4.46
N VAL A 173 -7.96 -11.58 -4.46
CA VAL A 173 -8.89 -10.48 -4.81
C VAL A 173 -9.33 -10.56 -6.28
N GLY A 174 -8.45 -11.00 -7.18
CA GLY A 174 -8.76 -11.22 -8.59
C GLY A 174 -9.78 -12.34 -8.80
N GLU A 175 -9.63 -13.45 -8.08
CA GLU A 175 -10.55 -14.59 -8.11
C GLU A 175 -11.94 -14.21 -7.58
N PHE A 176 -11.99 -13.49 -6.44
CA PHE A 176 -13.26 -12.96 -5.92
C PHE A 176 -13.95 -12.03 -6.92
N ARG A 177 -13.18 -11.17 -7.60
CA ARG A 177 -13.71 -10.26 -8.62
C ARG A 177 -14.24 -11.02 -9.84
N ALA A 178 -13.54 -12.07 -10.28
CA ALA A 178 -13.98 -12.91 -11.39
C ALA A 178 -15.28 -13.65 -11.05
N HIS A 179 -15.35 -14.27 -9.87
CA HIS A 179 -16.55 -14.96 -9.40
C HIS A 179 -17.75 -14.00 -9.26
N ALA A 180 -17.53 -12.78 -8.74
CA ALA A 180 -18.56 -11.76 -8.68
C ALA A 180 -19.05 -11.30 -10.07
N ALA A 181 -18.15 -11.18 -11.04
CA ALA A 181 -18.49 -10.81 -12.42
C ALA A 181 -19.30 -11.91 -13.12
N GLU A 182 -18.90 -13.17 -12.96
CA GLU A 182 -19.63 -14.33 -13.50
C GLU A 182 -21.03 -14.44 -12.89
N TRP A 183 -21.16 -14.33 -11.57
CA TRP A 183 -22.46 -14.34 -10.89
C TRP A 183 -23.37 -13.21 -11.41
N THR A 184 -22.83 -11.98 -11.54
CA THR A 184 -23.60 -10.84 -12.05
C THR A 184 -24.06 -11.06 -13.49
N ALA A 185 -23.20 -11.63 -14.35
CA ALA A 185 -23.53 -11.95 -15.72
C ALA A 185 -24.62 -13.04 -15.80
N ASN A 186 -24.49 -14.11 -14.99
CA ASN A 186 -25.45 -15.22 -14.96
C ASN A 186 -26.83 -14.75 -14.47
N VAL A 187 -26.88 -13.97 -13.38
CA VAL A 187 -28.13 -13.39 -12.87
C VAL A 187 -28.79 -12.48 -13.92
N THR A 188 -27.99 -11.67 -14.63
CA THR A 188 -28.51 -10.79 -15.70
C THR A 188 -29.07 -11.59 -16.88
N ALA A 189 -28.43 -12.71 -17.24
CA ALA A 189 -28.89 -13.59 -18.30
C ALA A 189 -30.20 -14.29 -17.94
N GLU A 190 -30.30 -14.87 -16.75
CA GLU A 190 -31.52 -15.48 -16.18
C GLU A 190 -32.69 -14.49 -16.15
N PHE A 191 -32.43 -13.25 -15.73
CA PHE A 191 -33.46 -12.21 -15.68
C PHE A 191 -33.96 -11.83 -17.09
N LYS A 192 -33.05 -11.77 -18.07
CA LYS A 192 -33.36 -11.46 -19.47
C LYS A 192 -34.15 -12.60 -20.14
N GLU A 193 -33.79 -13.85 -19.85
CA GLU A 193 -34.50 -15.06 -20.27
C GLU A 193 -35.92 -15.07 -19.69
N THR A 194 -36.05 -14.88 -18.38
CA THR A 194 -37.34 -14.83 -17.67
C THR A 194 -38.22 -13.70 -18.21
N ARG A 195 -37.65 -12.51 -18.43
CA ARG A 195 -38.37 -11.38 -19.03
C ARG A 195 -38.86 -11.68 -20.44
N ARG A 196 -38.06 -12.36 -21.26
CA ARG A 196 -38.46 -12.79 -22.61
C ARG A 196 -39.63 -13.77 -22.54
N ARG A 197 -39.54 -14.82 -21.72
CA ARG A 197 -40.64 -15.79 -21.55
C ARG A 197 -41.94 -15.11 -21.11
N LEU A 198 -41.86 -14.24 -20.11
CA LEU A 198 -43.00 -13.49 -19.63
C LEU A 198 -43.59 -12.59 -20.73
N SER A 199 -42.76 -11.90 -21.51
CA SER A 199 -43.22 -11.03 -22.61
C SER A 199 -43.94 -11.79 -23.72
N VAL A 200 -43.48 -13.01 -24.06
CA VAL A 200 -44.14 -13.88 -25.04
C VAL A 200 -45.48 -14.37 -24.51
N GLU A 201 -45.54 -14.79 -23.24
CA GLU A 201 -46.80 -15.24 -22.62
C GLU A 201 -47.82 -14.11 -22.51
N ILE A 202 -47.38 -12.91 -22.11
CA ILE A 202 -48.24 -11.71 -22.06
C ILE A 202 -48.77 -11.39 -23.46
N TYR A 203 -47.91 -11.36 -24.48
CA TYR A 203 -48.31 -11.06 -25.84
C TYR A 203 -49.32 -12.08 -26.39
N ASP A 204 -49.11 -13.36 -26.13
CA ASP A 204 -50.03 -14.43 -26.54
C ASP A 204 -51.40 -14.36 -25.82
N LYS A 205 -51.42 -14.04 -24.52
CA LYS A 205 -52.67 -13.78 -23.79
C LYS A 205 -53.43 -12.58 -24.37
N PHE A 206 -52.73 -11.50 -24.74
CA PHE A 206 -53.34 -10.35 -25.40
C PHE A 206 -53.92 -10.70 -26.78
N GLN A 207 -53.20 -11.48 -27.60
CA GLN A 207 -53.69 -11.95 -28.90
C GLN A 207 -54.94 -12.83 -28.74
N ARG A 208 -54.92 -13.78 -27.80
CA ARG A 208 -56.07 -14.64 -27.50
C ARG A 208 -57.28 -13.83 -27.03
N ALA A 209 -57.11 -12.92 -26.08
CA ALA A 209 -58.19 -12.03 -25.62
C ALA A 209 -58.79 -11.18 -26.76
N THR A 210 -57.94 -10.66 -27.66
CA THR A 210 -58.37 -9.88 -28.82
C THR A 210 -59.14 -10.74 -29.84
N SER A 211 -58.71 -11.99 -30.05
CA SER A 211 -59.39 -12.93 -30.94
C SER A 211 -60.77 -13.33 -30.41
N VAL A 212 -60.91 -13.55 -29.11
CA VAL A 212 -62.19 -13.84 -28.45
C VAL A 212 -63.11 -12.63 -28.54
N LYS A 213 -62.61 -11.42 -28.28
CA LYS A 213 -63.37 -10.17 -28.44
C LYS A 213 -63.90 -10.01 -29.87
N ARG A 214 -63.09 -10.32 -30.89
CA ARG A 214 -63.54 -10.27 -32.31
C ARG A 214 -64.61 -11.31 -32.62
N LYS A 215 -64.46 -12.55 -32.15
CA LYS A 215 -65.47 -13.61 -32.35
C LYS A 215 -66.79 -13.26 -31.66
N LEU A 216 -66.73 -12.79 -30.42
CA LEU A 216 -67.93 -12.36 -29.69
C LEU A 216 -68.59 -11.15 -30.38
N SER A 217 -67.81 -10.19 -30.86
CA SER A 217 -68.31 -9.04 -31.60
C SER A 217 -68.92 -9.39 -32.96
N ALA A 218 -68.49 -10.49 -33.59
CA ALA A 218 -69.05 -11.00 -34.84
C ALA A 218 -70.36 -11.79 -34.60
N GLU A 219 -70.43 -12.58 -33.53
CA GLU A 219 -71.63 -13.31 -33.09
C GLU A 219 -72.74 -12.36 -32.62
N LEU A 220 -72.40 -11.22 -32.02
CA LEU A 220 -73.35 -10.21 -31.55
C LEU A 220 -73.90 -9.28 -32.65
N GLY A 221 -73.51 -9.43 -33.92
CA GLY A 221 -74.14 -8.74 -35.05
C GLY A 221 -74.24 -7.21 -34.91
N MET A 222 -73.16 -6.54 -34.46
CA MET A 222 -73.14 -5.08 -34.35
C MET A 222 -72.65 -4.42 -35.64
N SER A 223 -73.56 -3.66 -36.27
CA SER A 223 -73.33 -2.73 -37.38
C SER A 223 -72.33 -1.61 -36.99
N PRO A 224 -71.50 -1.10 -37.91
CA PRO A 224 -70.50 -0.09 -37.61
C PRO A 224 -71.13 1.30 -37.57
N SER A 225 -71.14 1.98 -36.41
CA SER A 225 -71.23 3.45 -36.30
C SER A 225 -71.13 3.91 -34.83
N GLN A 226 -69.94 4.31 -34.39
CA GLN A 226 -69.82 5.57 -33.65
C GLN A 226 -68.37 6.07 -33.74
N GLU A 227 -68.13 6.93 -34.73
CA GLU A 227 -67.06 7.92 -34.61
C GLU A 227 -67.36 8.81 -33.39
N MET A 228 -66.42 8.86 -32.45
CA MET A 228 -66.15 10.10 -31.74
C MET A 228 -64.65 10.38 -31.86
N THR A 229 -64.39 11.58 -32.38
CA THR A 229 -63.15 12.23 -32.73
C THR A 229 -62.21 12.49 -31.54
N PRO A 230 -60.94 12.85 -31.79
CA PRO A 230 -59.89 12.93 -30.77
C PRO A 230 -59.90 14.28 -30.00
N CYS A 231 -59.85 14.22 -28.68
CA CYS A 231 -59.57 15.32 -27.73
C CYS A 231 -59.39 14.68 -26.34
N LYS A 232 -58.44 14.98 -25.46
CA LYS A 232 -57.49 16.08 -25.33
C LYS A 232 -56.41 15.66 -24.32
N ARG A 233 -55.24 16.28 -24.45
CA ARG A 233 -54.07 16.21 -23.58
C ARG A 233 -54.39 16.79 -22.17
N THR A 234 -53.50 16.45 -21.21
CA THR A 234 -53.26 17.07 -19.88
C THR A 234 -54.08 16.46 -18.73
N LEU A 235 -53.58 16.27 -17.50
CA LEU A 235 -52.38 16.74 -16.80
C LEU A 235 -52.15 15.80 -15.59
N SER A 236 -50.93 15.81 -15.06
CA SER A 236 -50.47 15.23 -13.79
C SER A 236 -51.48 15.18 -12.65
N VAL A 237 -51.30 14.26 -11.69
CA VAL A 237 -50.97 14.60 -10.29
C VAL A 237 -50.31 13.37 -9.65
N ASN A 238 -49.14 13.62 -9.08
CA ASN A 238 -48.35 12.72 -8.24
C ASN A 238 -49.04 12.41 -6.90
N HIS A 239 -48.35 11.58 -6.09
CA HIS A 239 -48.37 11.50 -4.62
C HIS A 239 -49.23 10.35 -4.06
N LEU A 240 -48.75 9.40 -3.24
CA LEU A 240 -47.46 9.10 -2.59
C LEU A 240 -47.65 7.66 -2.04
N THR A 241 -46.71 6.72 -2.04
CA THR A 241 -45.66 6.60 -1.01
C THR A 241 -44.85 5.32 -1.25
N SER A 242 -43.54 5.46 -1.02
CA SER A 242 -42.58 4.44 -0.56
C SER A 242 -42.24 3.29 -1.50
N GLU A 243 -41.05 3.37 -2.09
CA GLU A 243 -39.95 2.38 -2.00
C GLU A 243 -39.00 2.51 -3.20
N LYS A 244 -38.22 3.60 -3.27
CA LYS A 244 -36.95 3.62 -4.01
C LYS A 244 -36.09 4.85 -3.71
N GLU A 245 -35.54 4.89 -2.50
CA GLU A 245 -34.27 5.58 -2.23
C GLU A 245 -33.33 4.62 -1.51
N MET A 246 -32.67 3.75 -2.28
CA MET A 246 -31.31 3.33 -2.00
C MET A 246 -30.75 2.66 -3.26
N LEU A 247 -29.52 2.99 -3.62
CA LEU A 247 -28.79 2.53 -4.81
C LEU A 247 -29.19 3.13 -6.16
N SER A 248 -28.85 4.40 -6.38
CA SER A 248 -28.46 4.88 -7.71
C SER A 248 -27.69 6.21 -7.62
N SER A 249 -26.67 6.27 -6.78
CA SER A 249 -25.58 7.23 -6.95
C SER A 249 -24.30 6.42 -6.94
N VAL A 250 -23.78 6.15 -8.13
CA VAL A 250 -22.36 5.98 -8.48
C VAL A 250 -22.34 5.42 -9.90
N MET A 251 -21.60 6.14 -10.75
CA MET A 251 -21.23 5.79 -12.12
C MET A 251 -22.29 5.97 -13.21
N LYS A 252 -22.28 7.17 -13.78
CA LYS A 252 -22.39 7.31 -15.23
C LYS A 252 -21.44 8.40 -15.73
N CYS A 253 -20.21 7.98 -16.04
CA CYS A 253 -19.43 8.61 -17.10
C CYS A 253 -20.14 8.33 -18.42
N ASP A 254 -20.28 9.35 -19.27
CA ASP A 254 -20.05 9.17 -20.70
C ASP A 254 -19.65 10.49 -21.36
N SER A 255 -18.75 10.31 -22.32
CA SER A 255 -18.02 11.26 -23.16
C SER A 255 -18.92 12.05 -24.12
N ILE A 256 -18.47 13.24 -24.59
CA ILE A 256 -18.29 13.64 -26.01
C ILE A 256 -18.12 15.18 -26.17
N TYR A 257 -16.90 15.58 -26.58
CA TYR A 257 -16.47 16.71 -27.42
C TYR A 257 -17.15 18.09 -27.33
N LEU A 258 -16.39 19.14 -26.95
CA LEU A 258 -16.12 20.28 -27.83
C LEU A 258 -14.94 21.16 -27.35
N ASN A 259 -14.27 21.76 -28.34
CA ASN A 259 -13.01 22.49 -28.32
C ASN A 259 -12.98 23.80 -27.52
N GLY A 260 -11.79 24.09 -26.99
CA GLY A 260 -11.11 25.37 -27.28
C GLY A 260 -11.32 26.53 -26.32
N LEU A 261 -10.18 27.16 -25.97
CA LEU A 261 -9.97 28.50 -25.38
C LEU A 261 -9.82 28.56 -23.86
N THR A 262 -8.56 28.46 -23.41
CA THR A 262 -7.99 29.34 -22.37
C THR A 262 -7.94 30.78 -22.91
N PRO A 263 -8.14 31.85 -22.09
CA PRO A 263 -7.07 32.26 -21.16
C PRO A 263 -7.53 32.88 -19.82
N HIS A 264 -6.57 32.90 -18.89
CA HIS A 264 -6.31 33.88 -17.83
C HIS A 264 -7.33 35.00 -17.55
N CYS A 265 -7.72 35.15 -16.28
CA CYS A 265 -7.62 36.44 -15.60
C CYS A 265 -7.48 36.27 -14.08
N ALA A 266 -6.61 37.09 -13.49
CA ALA A 266 -6.27 37.18 -12.09
C ALA A 266 -6.95 38.41 -11.45
N THR A 267 -6.86 38.50 -10.11
CA THR A 267 -7.11 39.70 -9.27
C THR A 267 -8.60 40.03 -9.08
N GLU A 268 -9.17 40.23 -7.89
CA GLU A 268 -8.93 41.23 -6.83
C GLU A 268 -9.54 40.71 -5.49
N GLU A 269 -8.81 40.74 -4.37
CA GLU A 269 -8.83 41.76 -3.28
C GLU A 269 -10.11 41.89 -2.40
N ILE A 270 -9.92 41.54 -1.12
CA ILE A 270 -10.25 42.28 0.12
C ILE A 270 -11.73 42.55 0.51
N ALA A 271 -12.11 42.02 1.69
CA ALA A 271 -12.67 42.72 2.88
C ALA A 271 -13.17 41.64 3.88
N VAL A 272 -12.52 41.36 5.02
CA VAL A 272 -12.65 42.02 6.35
C VAL A 272 -14.09 42.39 6.73
N ILE A 273 -14.56 41.81 7.85
CA ILE A 273 -15.48 42.29 8.92
C ILE A 273 -16.04 41.01 9.59
N GLU A 274 -15.47 40.56 10.71
CA GLU A 274 -15.77 40.91 12.12
C GLU A 274 -16.71 39.92 12.83
N ASN A 275 -16.21 39.46 13.98
CA ASN A 275 -16.89 39.21 15.25
C ASN A 275 -18.11 38.28 15.30
N PHE A 276 -17.92 37.13 15.97
CA PHE A 276 -18.89 36.64 16.95
C PHE A 276 -18.16 36.00 18.16
N LYS A 277 -18.06 36.82 19.20
CA LYS A 277 -18.20 36.59 20.66
C LYS A 277 -17.55 35.38 21.33
#